data_AF-A0A3C1ZJH5-F1
#
_entry.id   AF-A0A3C1ZJH5-F1
#
_cell.length_a   1.000
_cell.length_b   1.000
_cell.length_c   1.000
_cell.angle_alpha   90.00
_cell.angle_beta   90.00
_cell.angle_gamma   90.00
#
_symmetry.space_group_name_H-M   'P 1'
#
loop_
_entity.id
_entity.type
_entity.pdbx_description
1 polymer ?
#
loop_
_entity_poly.entity_id
_entity_poly.type
_entity_poly.pdbx_seq_one_letter_code
_entity_poly.pdbx_strand_id
1 'polypeptide(L)'
;MLYTHTGFMSALLIHLDIADLVIGGCGTGQGYLNAVMQYPGMTCGHLLSPLDAWLFARINSGNCVSLALNQGYGWAGELNLGFIFDRLFSVEWGSGYPEERREPQRESREALKSISEATHKSFPEILLSLPGQIVLPALKHLVSEGILNLESPGRETIKEAARKRLGRE
;
A
#
# COMPACT_ATOMS: atom_id res chain seq x y z
N MET A 1 -16.46 -0.22 3.58
CA MET A 1 -15.36 0.77 3.66
C MET A 1 -15.23 1.49 2.32
N LEU A 2 -14.76 2.74 2.30
CA LEU A 2 -14.40 3.47 1.06
C LEU A 2 -12.92 3.30 0.74
N TYR A 3 -12.52 3.60 -0.49
CA TYR A 3 -11.12 3.49 -0.93
C TYR A 3 -10.15 4.36 -0.10
N THR A 4 -10.65 5.45 0.51
CA THR A 4 -9.87 6.28 1.45
C THR A 4 -9.54 5.55 2.75
N HIS A 5 -10.45 4.72 3.25
CA HIS A 5 -10.22 3.90 4.44
C HIS A 5 -9.24 2.78 4.14
N THR A 6 -9.44 2.06 3.03
CA THR A 6 -8.55 0.94 2.66
C THR A 6 -7.15 1.44 2.27
N GLY A 7 -7.03 2.61 1.66
CA GLY A 7 -5.74 3.26 1.42
C GLY A 7 -5.00 3.59 2.72
N PHE A 8 -5.71 4.18 3.70
CA PHE A 8 -5.18 4.42 5.04
C PHE A 8 -4.76 3.13 5.75
N MET A 9 -5.61 2.09 5.72
CA MET A 9 -5.28 0.79 6.33
C MET A 9 -4.00 0.21 5.76
N SER A 10 -3.87 0.23 4.44
CA SER A 10 -2.72 -0.33 3.73
C SER A 10 -1.44 0.38 4.14
N ALA A 11 -1.46 1.71 4.16
CA ALA A 11 -0.33 2.50 4.61
C ALA A 11 0.00 2.23 6.10
N LEU A 12 -1.01 2.14 6.97
CA LEU A 12 -0.81 1.84 8.39
C LEU A 12 -0.16 0.46 8.60
N LEU A 13 -0.61 -0.57 7.87
CA LEU A 13 -0.06 -1.93 7.98
C LEU A 13 1.42 -1.98 7.56
N ILE A 14 1.78 -1.28 6.48
CA ILE A 14 3.19 -1.13 6.07
C ILE A 14 4.00 -0.40 7.15
N HIS A 15 3.52 0.72 7.69
CA HIS A 15 4.28 1.50 8.68
C HIS A 15 4.41 0.80 10.04
N LEU A 16 3.52 -0.12 10.34
CA LEU A 16 3.57 -0.97 11.52
C LEU A 16 4.42 -2.24 11.32
N ASP A 17 4.99 -2.45 10.13
CA ASP A 17 5.67 -3.69 9.72
C ASP A 17 4.80 -4.94 9.91
N ILE A 18 3.47 -4.82 9.76
CA ILE A 18 2.54 -5.95 9.80
C ILE A 18 2.52 -6.68 8.45
N ALA A 19 2.80 -5.94 7.37
CA ALA A 19 2.91 -6.47 6.03
C ALA A 19 4.08 -5.80 5.29
N ASP A 20 4.73 -6.54 4.40
CA ASP A 20 5.76 -6.03 3.49
C ASP A 20 5.17 -5.52 2.15
N LEU A 21 4.01 -6.08 1.77
CA LEU A 21 3.29 -5.78 0.55
C LEU A 21 1.78 -5.82 0.83
N VAL A 22 1.03 -4.83 0.33
CA VAL A 22 -0.44 -4.85 0.39
C VAL A 22 -1.03 -4.92 -1.01
N ILE A 23 -1.93 -5.88 -1.23
CA ILE A 23 -2.71 -6.01 -2.46
C ILE A 23 -4.13 -5.55 -2.16
N GLY A 24 -4.57 -4.50 -2.82
CA GLY A 24 -5.92 -3.97 -2.73
C GLY A 24 -6.47 -3.58 -4.09
N GLY A 25 -7.49 -2.73 -4.09
CA GLY A 25 -8.12 -2.27 -5.31
C GLY A 25 -9.47 -1.62 -5.07
N CYS A 26 -10.09 -1.19 -6.16
CA CYS A 26 -11.48 -0.76 -6.19
C CYS A 26 -12.06 -1.07 -7.57
N GLY A 27 -13.25 -0.56 -7.90
CA GLY A 27 -13.90 -0.89 -9.18
C GLY A 27 -12.99 -0.66 -10.40
N THR A 28 -12.23 0.42 -10.43
CA THR A 28 -11.24 0.71 -11.47
C THR A 28 -9.79 0.63 -10.97
N GLY A 29 -9.57 0.33 -9.69
CA GLY A 29 -8.27 0.44 -9.01
C GLY A 29 -7.76 1.88 -8.78
N GLN A 30 -8.24 2.87 -9.52
CA GLN A 30 -7.70 4.22 -9.48
C GLN A 30 -7.91 4.93 -8.14
N GLY A 31 -9.11 4.84 -7.56
CA GLY A 31 -9.41 5.50 -6.28
C GLY A 31 -8.56 4.97 -5.13
N TYR A 32 -8.32 3.64 -5.09
CA TYR A 32 -7.46 3.03 -4.09
C TYR A 32 -6.00 3.45 -4.26
N LEU A 33 -5.48 3.43 -5.50
CA LEU A 33 -4.12 3.90 -5.81
C LEU A 33 -3.93 5.35 -5.36
N ASN A 34 -4.84 6.23 -5.78
CA ASN A 34 -4.74 7.65 -5.46
C ASN A 34 -4.76 7.91 -3.95
N ALA A 35 -5.57 7.15 -3.21
CA ALA A 35 -5.65 7.29 -1.76
C ALA A 35 -4.40 6.78 -1.04
N VAL A 36 -3.88 5.60 -1.39
CA VAL A 36 -2.71 5.03 -0.69
C VAL A 36 -1.43 5.81 -0.99
N MET A 37 -1.32 6.41 -2.18
CA MET A 37 -0.18 7.27 -2.56
C MET A 37 -0.11 8.61 -1.79
N GLN A 38 -1.12 8.95 -0.98
CA GLN A 38 -1.09 10.15 -0.12
C GLN A 38 -0.36 9.93 1.22
N TYR A 39 0.18 8.74 1.45
CA TYR A 39 0.86 8.38 2.69
C TYR A 39 2.37 8.20 2.44
N PRO A 40 3.21 8.59 3.42
CA PRO A 40 4.67 8.55 3.27
C PRO A 40 5.16 7.14 2.92
N GLY A 41 6.20 7.02 2.10
CA GLY A 41 6.83 5.74 1.76
C GLY A 41 5.97 4.74 0.97
N MET A 42 4.75 5.12 0.54
CA MET A 42 3.90 4.24 -0.26
C MET A 42 4.25 4.34 -1.76
N THR A 43 4.39 3.18 -2.41
CA THR A 43 4.54 3.08 -3.87
C THR A 43 3.58 2.02 -4.39
N CYS A 44 2.54 2.45 -5.10
CA CYS A 44 1.42 1.62 -5.52
C CYS A 44 1.38 1.44 -7.04
N GLY A 45 1.45 0.20 -7.50
CA GLY A 45 1.29 -0.15 -8.92
C GLY A 45 -0.18 -0.39 -9.28
N HIS A 46 -0.66 0.17 -10.38
CA HIS A 46 -1.96 -0.20 -10.95
C HIS A 46 -1.78 -1.35 -11.93
N LEU A 47 -2.19 -2.56 -11.54
CA LEU A 47 -1.95 -3.76 -12.33
C LEU A 47 -3.25 -4.21 -13.00
N LEU A 48 -3.25 -4.22 -14.34
CA LEU A 48 -4.38 -4.66 -15.15
C LEU A 48 -4.08 -5.98 -15.87
N SER A 49 -2.80 -6.27 -16.09
CA SER A 49 -2.32 -7.45 -16.81
C SER A 49 -1.13 -8.11 -16.12
N PRO A 50 -0.81 -9.38 -16.48
CA PRO A 50 0.37 -10.07 -15.99
C PRO A 50 1.69 -9.37 -16.35
N LEU A 51 1.74 -8.66 -17.48
CA LEU A 51 2.93 -7.89 -17.87
C LEU A 51 3.13 -6.68 -16.95
N ASP A 52 2.07 -5.97 -16.58
CA ASP A 52 2.16 -4.85 -15.63
C ASP A 52 2.74 -5.34 -14.30
N ALA A 53 2.27 -6.49 -13.83
CA ALA A 53 2.72 -7.09 -12.58
C ALA A 53 4.21 -7.43 -12.60
N TRP A 54 4.65 -8.06 -13.69
CA TRP A 54 6.05 -8.41 -13.92
C TRP A 54 6.94 -7.17 -13.99
N LEU A 55 6.52 -6.14 -14.73
CA LEU A 55 7.28 -4.89 -14.87
C LEU A 55 7.31 -4.10 -13.56
N PHE A 56 6.20 -4.03 -12.83
CA PHE A 56 6.12 -3.35 -11.54
C PHE A 56 7.09 -3.96 -10.52
N ALA A 57 7.11 -5.29 -10.39
CA ALA A 57 8.01 -5.99 -9.49
C ALA A 57 9.49 -5.69 -9.82
N ARG A 58 9.88 -5.72 -11.10
CA ARG A 58 11.27 -5.48 -11.52
C ARG A 58 11.68 -4.01 -11.46
N ILE A 59 10.84 -3.10 -11.95
CA ILE A 59 11.20 -1.70 -12.18
C ILE A 59 10.88 -0.85 -10.94
N ASN A 60 9.65 -0.90 -10.46
CA ASN A 60 9.18 -0.01 -9.39
C ASN A 60 9.44 -0.59 -8.00
N SER A 61 9.36 -1.92 -7.84
CA SER A 61 9.61 -2.62 -6.58
C SER A 61 8.90 -1.98 -5.38
N GLY A 62 7.63 -1.57 -5.59
CA GLY A 62 6.85 -0.87 -4.58
C GLY A 62 6.25 -1.80 -3.53
N ASN A 63 5.59 -1.24 -2.50
CA ASN A 63 5.01 -1.99 -1.38
C ASN A 63 3.48 -2.07 -1.43
N CYS A 64 2.86 -1.65 -2.54
CA CYS A 64 1.42 -1.70 -2.70
C CYS A 64 1.00 -2.00 -4.14
N VAL A 65 -0.12 -2.69 -4.30
CA VAL A 65 -0.74 -3.01 -5.60
C VAL A 65 -2.22 -2.62 -5.56
N SER A 66 -2.69 -2.02 -6.67
CA SER A 66 -4.08 -1.69 -6.90
C SER A 66 -4.65 -2.39 -8.14
N LEU A 67 -5.66 -3.22 -7.93
CA LEU A 67 -6.35 -3.98 -8.96
C LEU A 67 -7.67 -3.30 -9.38
N ALA A 68 -8.04 -3.45 -10.65
CA ALA A 68 -9.39 -3.12 -11.14
C ALA A 68 -10.32 -4.33 -10.93
N LEU A 69 -11.13 -4.27 -9.87
CA LEU A 69 -11.98 -5.39 -9.42
C LEU A 69 -13.43 -5.29 -9.92
N ASN A 70 -13.68 -4.46 -10.94
CA ASN A 70 -14.98 -4.35 -11.60
C ASN A 70 -14.82 -4.00 -13.10
N GLN A 71 -14.13 -2.90 -13.41
CA GLN A 71 -13.86 -2.51 -14.78
C GLN A 71 -12.91 -3.51 -15.44
N GLY A 72 -13.37 -4.16 -16.52
CA GLY A 72 -12.61 -5.21 -17.19
C GLY A 72 -12.64 -6.56 -16.45
N TYR A 73 -13.31 -6.65 -15.30
CA TYR A 73 -13.49 -7.89 -14.56
C TYR A 73 -14.74 -8.62 -15.08
N GLY A 74 -14.55 -9.40 -16.15
CA GLY A 74 -15.61 -10.14 -16.85
C GLY A 74 -15.48 -11.66 -16.71
N TRP A 75 -15.87 -12.38 -17.76
CA TRP A 75 -15.68 -13.83 -17.82
C TRP A 75 -14.19 -14.18 -17.68
N ALA A 76 -13.89 -15.14 -16.80
CA ALA A 76 -12.52 -15.54 -16.42
C ALA A 76 -11.66 -14.44 -15.77
N GLY A 77 -12.29 -13.42 -15.15
CA GLY A 77 -11.57 -12.37 -14.43
C GLY A 77 -10.70 -12.91 -13.28
N GLU A 78 -11.15 -13.96 -12.61
CA GLU A 78 -10.42 -14.65 -11.54
C GLU A 78 -9.16 -15.36 -12.05
N LEU A 79 -9.18 -15.89 -13.29
CA LEU A 79 -8.00 -16.47 -13.91
C LEU A 79 -6.98 -15.38 -14.27
N ASN A 80 -7.44 -14.22 -14.76
CA ASN A 80 -6.56 -13.08 -15.00
C ASN A 80 -5.89 -12.60 -13.70
N LEU A 81 -6.61 -12.57 -12.58
CA LEU A 81 -6.01 -12.28 -11.27
C LEU A 81 -4.95 -13.32 -10.89
N GLY A 82 -5.21 -14.60 -11.12
CA GLY A 82 -4.22 -15.67 -10.94
C GLY A 82 -2.95 -15.39 -11.73
N PHE A 83 -3.08 -15.09 -13.03
CA PHE A 83 -1.93 -14.78 -13.90
C PHE A 83 -1.17 -13.52 -13.47
N ILE A 84 -1.86 -12.51 -12.96
CA ILE A 84 -1.25 -11.30 -12.38
C ILE A 84 -0.37 -11.69 -11.19
N PHE A 85 -0.88 -12.50 -10.25
CA PHE A 85 -0.12 -12.91 -9.08
C PHE A 85 1.04 -13.84 -9.43
N ASP A 86 0.83 -14.80 -10.34
CA ASP A 86 1.89 -15.66 -10.86
C ASP A 86 3.06 -14.82 -11.38
N ARG A 87 2.78 -13.75 -12.14
CA ARG A 87 3.82 -12.87 -12.66
C ARG A 87 4.41 -11.93 -11.63
N LEU A 88 3.60 -11.36 -10.74
CA LEU A 88 4.03 -10.46 -9.67
C LEU A 88 5.11 -11.10 -8.78
N PHE A 89 4.96 -12.39 -8.48
CA PHE A 89 5.87 -13.14 -7.59
C PHE A 89 6.87 -14.03 -8.33
N SER A 90 6.98 -13.93 -9.66
CA SER A 90 7.87 -14.79 -10.48
C SER A 90 9.32 -14.31 -10.60
N VAL A 91 9.68 -13.15 -10.04
CA VAL A 91 10.96 -12.48 -10.28
C VAL A 91 11.59 -11.93 -9.01
N GLU A 92 12.90 -11.70 -9.06
CA GLU A 92 13.59 -10.87 -8.07
C GLU A 92 13.12 -9.42 -8.19
N TRP A 93 12.58 -8.89 -7.09
CA TRP A 93 12.04 -7.53 -7.04
C TRP A 93 13.16 -6.49 -7.13
N GLY A 94 12.95 -5.43 -7.91
CA GLY A 94 13.94 -4.37 -8.11
C GLY A 94 15.11 -4.75 -9.03
N SER A 95 15.06 -5.92 -9.67
CA SER A 95 16.07 -6.40 -10.64
C SER A 95 16.17 -5.56 -11.92
N GLY A 96 15.20 -4.68 -12.16
CA GLY A 96 15.18 -3.75 -13.29
C GLY A 96 14.79 -4.38 -14.62
N TYR A 97 14.26 -3.58 -15.54
CA TYR A 97 13.99 -4.02 -16.92
C TYR A 97 14.00 -2.85 -17.92
N PRO A 98 14.67 -2.97 -19.08
CA PRO A 98 15.64 -4.03 -19.41
C PRO A 98 16.84 -4.00 -18.44
N GLU A 99 17.64 -5.06 -18.40
CA GLU A 99 18.67 -5.27 -17.36
C GLU A 99 19.67 -4.10 -17.30
N GLU A 100 20.06 -3.57 -18.45
CA GLU A 100 20.96 -2.42 -18.57
C GLU A 100 20.40 -1.11 -17.96
N ARG A 101 19.11 -1.08 -17.64
CA ARG A 101 18.44 0.06 -16.99
C ARG A 101 18.25 -0.14 -15.48
N ARG A 102 18.76 -1.24 -14.90
CA ARG A 102 18.63 -1.55 -13.47
C ARG A 102 19.13 -0.43 -12.56
N GLU A 103 20.33 0.09 -12.81
CA GLU A 103 20.94 1.12 -11.95
C GLU A 103 20.15 2.44 -12.00
N PRO A 104 19.84 3.04 -13.17
CA PRO A 104 18.96 4.22 -13.22
C PRO A 104 17.59 4.01 -12.58
N GLN A 105 17.03 2.79 -12.65
CA GLN A 105 15.75 2.47 -12.01
C GLN A 105 15.87 2.38 -10.49
N ARG A 106 16.97 1.82 -9.95
CA ARG A 106 17.27 1.86 -8.52
C ARG A 106 17.37 3.30 -8.02
N GLU A 107 18.16 4.13 -8.71
CA GLU A 107 18.30 5.55 -8.38
C GLU A 107 16.96 6.29 -8.38
N SER A 108 16.09 5.98 -9.36
CA SER A 108 14.74 6.56 -9.39
C SER A 108 13.87 6.14 -8.20
N ARG A 109 13.99 4.91 -7.71
CA ARG A 109 13.27 4.47 -6.49
C ARG A 109 13.78 5.17 -5.24
N GLU A 110 15.09 5.34 -5.13
CA GLU A 110 15.71 6.09 -4.03
C GLU A 110 15.26 7.56 -4.05
N ALA A 111 15.24 8.19 -5.23
CA ALA A 111 14.73 9.55 -5.38
C ALA A 111 13.24 9.67 -5.00
N LEU A 112 12.40 8.69 -5.35
CA LEU A 112 11.00 8.65 -4.91
C LEU A 112 10.87 8.58 -3.38
N LYS A 113 11.74 7.83 -2.71
CA LYS A 113 11.79 7.81 -1.25
C LYS A 113 12.11 9.20 -0.68
N SER A 114 13.14 9.87 -1.20
CA SER A 114 13.49 11.23 -0.76
C SER A 114 12.39 12.25 -1.04
N ILE A 115 11.69 12.16 -2.18
CA ILE A 115 10.53 13.00 -2.47
C ILE A 115 9.43 12.75 -1.43
N SER A 116 9.15 11.49 -1.11
CA SER A 116 8.12 11.15 -0.14
C SER A 116 8.43 11.71 1.25
N GLU A 117 9.68 11.56 1.70
CA GLU A 117 10.18 12.11 2.97
C GLU A 117 10.04 13.64 3.03
N ALA A 118 10.28 14.35 1.92
CA ALA A 118 10.19 15.81 1.85
C ALA A 118 8.74 16.34 1.77
N THR A 119 7.79 15.53 1.31
CA THR A 119 6.43 15.99 0.95
C THR A 119 5.34 15.50 1.89
N HIS A 120 5.65 14.54 2.78
CA HIS A 120 4.68 13.96 3.70
C HIS A 120 5.06 14.23 5.17
N LYS A 121 4.03 14.32 6.01
CA LYS A 121 4.20 14.30 7.47
C LYS A 121 4.60 12.91 7.96
N SER A 122 5.13 12.82 9.17
CA SER A 122 5.33 11.53 9.83
C SER A 122 3.99 10.79 10.01
N PHE A 123 4.01 9.45 9.98
CA PHE A 123 2.77 8.67 10.10
C PHE A 123 1.99 8.92 11.43
N PRO A 124 2.65 9.09 12.60
CA PRO A 124 1.96 9.51 13.83
C PRO A 124 1.26 10.87 13.70
N GLU A 125 1.88 11.87 13.07
CA GLU A 125 1.25 13.16 12.82
C GLU A 125 0.05 13.05 11.88
N ILE A 126 0.13 12.18 10.86
CA ILE A 126 -0.98 11.89 9.96
C ILE A 126 -2.16 11.27 10.75
N LEU A 127 -1.89 10.27 11.59
CA LEU A 127 -2.91 9.65 12.45
C LEU A 127 -3.66 10.66 13.30
N LEU A 128 -2.93 11.61 13.89
CA LEU A 128 -3.47 12.63 14.78
C LEU A 128 -4.20 13.75 14.04
N SER A 129 -3.76 14.11 12.82
CA SER A 129 -4.31 15.24 12.06
C SER A 129 -5.43 14.89 11.09
N LEU A 130 -5.55 13.63 10.64
CA LEU A 130 -6.59 13.25 9.70
C LEU A 130 -8.00 13.31 10.32
N PRO A 131 -9.05 13.60 9.51
CA PRO A 131 -10.43 13.55 9.96
C PRO A 131 -10.81 12.19 10.58
N GLY A 132 -11.55 12.22 11.69
CA GLY A 132 -12.00 11.01 12.40
C GLY A 132 -12.80 10.05 11.52
N GLN A 133 -13.57 10.58 10.57
CA GLN A 133 -14.33 9.78 9.61
C GLN A 133 -13.47 8.89 8.71
N ILE A 134 -12.19 9.19 8.51
CA ILE A 134 -11.26 8.36 7.73
C ILE A 134 -10.55 7.36 8.65
N VAL A 135 -10.04 7.84 9.78
CA VAL A 135 -9.15 7.05 10.66
C VAL A 135 -9.93 6.04 11.50
N LEU A 136 -11.06 6.44 12.09
CA LEU A 136 -11.75 5.62 13.09
C LEU A 136 -12.37 4.34 12.51
N PRO A 137 -13.06 4.35 11.35
CA PRO A 137 -13.61 3.11 10.79
C PRO A 137 -12.52 2.10 10.47
N ALA A 138 -11.40 2.57 9.91
CA ALA A 138 -10.26 1.73 9.56
C ALA A 138 -9.57 1.13 10.81
N LEU A 139 -9.22 1.95 11.80
CA LEU A 139 -8.57 1.47 13.04
C LEU A 139 -9.46 0.48 13.79
N LYS A 140 -10.75 0.81 13.96
CA LYS A 140 -11.69 -0.06 14.67
C LYS A 140 -11.81 -1.42 14.00
N HIS A 141 -11.89 -1.44 12.68
CA HIS A 141 -11.93 -2.68 11.92
C HIS A 141 -10.64 -3.50 12.07
N LEU A 142 -9.47 -2.90 11.88
CA LEU A 142 -8.20 -3.62 12.02
C LEU A 142 -8.01 -4.22 13.43
N VAL A 143 -8.45 -3.50 14.47
CA VAL A 143 -8.42 -4.00 15.85
C VAL A 143 -9.46 -5.09 16.07
N SER A 144 -10.69 -4.95 15.56
CA SER A 144 -11.74 -5.95 15.74
C SER A 144 -11.44 -7.26 15.02
N GLU A 145 -10.78 -7.20 13.86
CA GLU A 145 -10.31 -8.39 13.12
C GLU A 145 -9.05 -9.01 13.74
N GLY A 146 -8.48 -8.42 14.80
CA GLY A 146 -7.25 -8.91 15.43
C GLY A 146 -5.98 -8.71 14.59
N ILE A 147 -6.06 -8.01 13.46
CA ILE A 147 -4.92 -7.69 12.60
C ILE A 147 -3.99 -6.68 13.29
N LEU A 148 -4.57 -5.70 13.98
CA LEU A 148 -3.83 -4.67 14.71
C LEU A 148 -3.91 -4.88 16.22
N ASN A 149 -2.79 -5.31 16.81
CA ASN A 149 -2.60 -5.33 18.26
C ASN A 149 -1.80 -4.12 18.75
N LEU A 150 -2.48 -3.16 19.39
CA LEU A 150 -1.88 -1.94 19.91
C LEU A 150 -1.02 -2.12 21.17
N GLU A 151 -1.11 -3.29 21.80
CA GLU A 151 -0.35 -3.64 23.01
C GLU A 151 0.88 -4.52 22.70
N SER A 152 1.01 -4.96 21.45
CA SER A 152 2.21 -5.66 21.01
C SER A 152 3.41 -4.70 20.96
N PRO A 153 4.65 -5.15 21.20
CA PRO A 153 5.84 -4.29 21.14
C PRO A 153 6.14 -3.81 19.71
N GLY A 154 6.87 -2.70 19.61
CA GLY A 154 7.41 -2.15 18.36
C GLY A 154 6.50 -1.11 17.72
N ARG A 155 7.11 -0.13 17.02
CA ARG A 155 6.41 1.00 16.38
C ARG A 155 5.55 1.81 17.37
N GLU A 156 6.06 2.00 18.58
CA GLU A 156 5.32 2.60 19.71
C GLU A 156 4.72 3.97 19.39
N THR A 157 5.44 4.84 18.67
CA THR A 157 4.94 6.17 18.32
C THR A 157 3.68 6.14 17.45
N ILE A 158 3.58 5.15 16.54
CA ILE A 158 2.41 4.95 15.69
C ILE A 158 1.27 4.34 16.51
N LYS A 159 1.57 3.32 17.34
CA LYS A 159 0.57 2.66 18.20
C LYS A 159 -0.01 3.61 19.24
N GLU A 160 0.80 4.45 19.85
CA GLU A 160 0.36 5.48 20.80
C GLU A 160 -0.56 6.50 20.11
N ALA A 161 -0.20 6.97 18.91
CA ALA A 161 -1.08 7.84 18.13
C ALA A 161 -2.41 7.15 17.80
N ALA A 162 -2.39 5.86 17.44
CA ALA A 162 -3.60 5.08 17.19
C ALA A 162 -4.47 4.89 18.45
N ARG A 163 -3.87 4.63 19.62
CA ARG A 163 -4.55 4.54 20.92
C ARG A 163 -5.26 5.86 21.27
N LYS A 164 -4.56 6.99 21.16
CA LYS A 164 -5.13 8.34 21.33
C LYS A 164 -6.34 8.57 20.43
N ARG A 165 -6.28 8.14 19.18
CA ARG A 165 -7.41 8.25 18.23
C ARG A 165 -8.60 7.39 18.61
N LEU A 166 -8.37 6.23 19.21
CA LEU A 166 -9.43 5.34 19.69
C LEU A 166 -10.01 5.74 21.06
N GLY A 167 -9.46 6.77 21.71
CA GLY A 167 -9.84 7.15 23.07
C GLY A 167 -9.42 6.10 24.12
N ARG A 168 -8.33 5.37 23.85
CA ARG A 168 -7.71 4.42 24.77
C ARG A 168 -6.46 5.12 25.31
N GLU A 169 -6.45 5.49 26.58
CA GLU A 169 -5.27 5.98 27.28
C GLU A 169 -4.51 4.81 27.91
#